data_AF-W2Q6S1-F1
#
_entry.id   AF-W2Q6S1-F1
#
_cell.length_a   1.000
_cell.length_b   1.000
_cell.length_c   1.000
_cell.angle_alpha   90.00
_cell.angle_beta   90.00
_cell.angle_gamma   90.00
#
_symmetry.space_group_name_H-M   'P 1'
#
loop_
_entity.id
_entity.type
_entity.pdbx_description
1 polymer ?
#
loop_
_entity_poly.entity_id
_entity_poly.type
_entity_poly.pdbx_seq_one_letter_code
_entity_poly.pdbx_strand_id
1 'polypeptide(L)'
;MRSFSPSDAVTPENLIQDWAISTTEAWTNEVKAEWKRQRRCETLVRFRKQKKKKTANMILERDRLELEVKQRLAALREAVAQRSDDGIPTKSNKTRDTVCCLALESDALRNENLEMHQRLLQFKRLWSIIDEGLLEVTTQGLYLNGYNVYEASDRSRWVRQTEAGWRVSFPNGEPSFFFEPFLREEFDAMYKKCIEELLKPQHIDPAGTLFGWTVNYATNFRSFEDNYIVARARFSKRVRCSLDYVDGVITASDLNGLPLIVTSLGRERSAVSIQVLQKFEKDAHIMVCNMSGSPNFRYLFLLKREPHLLLDGTRTVAYTMAIVNSNANTRARSAEEPHSEVEWAHEGSNVLLVTEVDDNTVDVKFDFKASCQDDLHARFVCIQWAQFVSRWLQGVDPLALLASQDEYVL
;
A
#
# COMPACT_ATOMS: atom_id res chain seq x y z
N MET A 1 75.59 -12.98 -14.55
CA MET A 1 74.79 -13.11 -15.79
C MET A 1 74.10 -14.46 -15.78
N ARG A 2 72.81 -14.52 -15.40
CA ARG A 2 71.96 -15.67 -15.66
C ARG A 2 71.04 -15.27 -16.81
N SER A 3 71.15 -16.01 -17.90
CA SER A 3 70.39 -15.85 -19.13
C SER A 3 68.92 -16.18 -18.90
N PHE A 4 68.04 -15.23 -19.21
CA PHE A 4 66.62 -15.46 -19.39
C PHE A 4 66.38 -16.19 -20.73
N SER A 5 65.63 -17.29 -20.71
CA SER A 5 65.05 -17.92 -21.90
C SER A 5 63.62 -17.39 -22.10
N PRO A 6 63.17 -17.09 -23.33
CA PRO A 6 61.90 -16.44 -23.58
C PRO A 6 60.73 -17.42 -23.81
N SER A 7 59.66 -17.14 -23.08
CA SER A 7 58.23 -17.25 -23.42
C SER A 7 57.74 -18.32 -24.41
N ASP A 8 56.86 -19.18 -23.91
CA ASP A 8 55.81 -19.86 -24.68
C ASP A 8 54.98 -18.83 -25.46
N ALA A 9 55.20 -18.75 -26.78
CA ALA A 9 54.39 -17.96 -27.68
C ALA A 9 53.09 -18.74 -27.98
N VAL A 10 51.97 -18.30 -27.40
CA VAL A 10 50.64 -18.79 -27.77
C VAL A 10 50.39 -18.43 -29.24
N THR A 11 50.36 -19.45 -30.10
CA THR A 11 50.08 -19.28 -31.52
C THR A 11 48.60 -18.91 -31.74
N PRO A 12 48.30 -17.98 -32.66
CA PRO A 12 46.93 -17.53 -32.94
C PRO A 12 45.96 -18.65 -33.36
N GLU A 13 46.47 -19.77 -33.88
CA GLU A 13 45.67 -20.96 -34.22
C GLU A 13 45.06 -21.64 -32.99
N ASN A 14 45.76 -21.68 -31.86
CA ASN A 14 45.24 -22.29 -30.61
C ASN A 14 44.08 -21.45 -30.04
N LEU A 15 44.17 -20.11 -30.13
CA LEU A 15 43.10 -19.20 -29.70
C LEU A 15 41.82 -19.35 -30.54
N ILE A 16 41.95 -19.57 -31.85
CA ILE A 16 40.81 -19.77 -32.74
C ILE A 16 40.14 -21.13 -32.46
N GLN A 17 40.94 -22.16 -32.19
CA GLN A 17 40.44 -23.50 -31.88
C GLN A 17 39.74 -23.55 -30.51
N ASP A 18 40.30 -22.90 -29.49
CA ASP A 18 39.69 -22.79 -28.17
C ASP A 18 38.38 -21.97 -28.21
N TRP A 19 38.35 -20.90 -29.01
CA TRP A 19 37.13 -20.12 -29.23
C TRP A 19 36.03 -20.93 -29.94
N ALA A 20 36.40 -21.71 -30.97
CA ALA A 20 35.46 -22.57 -31.69
C ALA A 20 34.87 -23.67 -30.79
N ILE A 21 35.70 -24.29 -29.94
CA ILE A 21 35.26 -25.31 -28.98
C ILE A 21 34.32 -24.66 -27.94
N SER A 22 34.71 -23.54 -27.34
CA SER A 22 33.89 -22.84 -26.34
C SER A 22 32.54 -22.39 -26.91
N THR A 23 32.51 -21.93 -28.16
CA THR A 23 31.27 -21.48 -28.83
C THR A 23 30.36 -22.66 -29.18
N THR A 24 30.94 -23.78 -29.59
CA THR A 24 30.20 -25.02 -29.87
C THR A 24 29.62 -25.63 -28.59
N GLU A 25 30.37 -25.62 -27.49
CA GLU A 25 29.87 -26.07 -26.19
C GLU A 25 28.76 -25.16 -25.64
N ALA A 26 28.91 -23.85 -25.76
CA ALA A 26 27.87 -22.89 -25.37
C ALA A 26 26.58 -23.12 -26.18
N TRP A 27 26.69 -23.26 -27.50
CA TRP A 27 25.54 -23.49 -28.36
C TRP A 27 24.86 -24.84 -28.11
N THR A 28 25.63 -25.91 -27.90
CA THR A 28 25.05 -27.22 -27.58
C THR A 28 24.36 -27.24 -26.21
N ASN A 29 24.85 -26.48 -25.23
CA ASN A 29 24.18 -26.33 -23.94
C ASN A 29 22.89 -25.51 -24.05
N GLU A 30 22.89 -24.46 -24.86
CA GLU A 30 21.70 -23.64 -25.14
C GLU A 30 20.61 -24.48 -25.82
N VAL A 31 20.95 -25.22 -26.87
CA VAL A 31 20.02 -26.13 -27.58
C VAL A 31 19.45 -27.19 -26.62
N LYS A 32 20.28 -27.77 -25.74
CA LYS A 32 19.80 -28.72 -24.71
C LYS A 32 18.86 -28.05 -23.70
N ALA A 33 19.11 -26.81 -23.32
CA ALA A 33 18.26 -26.05 -22.40
C ALA A 33 16.90 -25.72 -23.04
N GLU A 34 16.89 -25.27 -24.29
CA GLU A 34 15.67 -25.01 -25.06
C GLU A 34 14.82 -26.27 -25.23
N TRP A 35 15.43 -27.40 -25.59
CA TRP A 35 14.72 -28.66 -25.73
C TRP A 35 14.08 -29.13 -24.41
N LYS A 36 14.80 -28.97 -23.28
CA LYS A 36 14.23 -29.25 -21.95
C LYS A 36 13.07 -28.31 -21.62
N ARG A 37 13.17 -27.03 -21.99
CA ARG A 37 12.10 -26.04 -21.78
C ARG A 37 10.84 -26.39 -22.58
N GLN A 38 10.99 -26.72 -23.87
CA GLN A 38 9.87 -27.16 -24.72
C GLN A 38 9.19 -28.40 -24.14
N ARG A 39 9.96 -29.41 -23.74
CA ARG A 39 9.42 -30.65 -23.16
C ARG A 39 8.67 -30.40 -21.85
N ARG A 40 9.14 -29.48 -21.00
CA ARG A 40 8.43 -29.04 -19.79
C ARG A 40 7.13 -28.33 -20.13
N CYS A 41 7.14 -27.42 -21.11
CA CYS A 41 5.94 -26.72 -21.58
C CYS A 41 4.88 -27.71 -22.08
N GLU A 42 5.24 -28.68 -22.92
CA GLU A 42 4.32 -29.70 -23.41
C GLU A 42 3.73 -30.57 -22.29
N THR A 43 4.55 -30.92 -21.30
CA THR A 43 4.12 -31.72 -20.15
C THR A 43 3.12 -30.94 -19.30
N LEU A 44 3.38 -29.65 -19.05
CA LEU A 44 2.47 -28.76 -18.33
C LEU A 44 1.15 -28.56 -19.09
N VAL A 45 1.18 -28.41 -20.41
CA VAL A 45 -0.03 -28.31 -21.24
C VAL A 45 -0.87 -29.57 -21.14
N ARG A 46 -0.24 -30.76 -21.23
CA ARG A 46 -0.93 -32.05 -21.04
C ARG A 46 -1.56 -32.16 -19.65
N PHE A 47 -0.82 -31.80 -18.61
CA PHE A 47 -1.32 -31.79 -17.23
C PHE A 47 -2.51 -30.85 -17.06
N ARG A 48 -2.44 -29.61 -17.58
CA ARG A 48 -3.55 -28.64 -17.55
C ARG A 48 -4.78 -29.17 -18.27
N LYS A 49 -4.61 -29.80 -19.43
CA LYS A 49 -5.72 -30.41 -20.19
C LYS A 49 -6.37 -31.55 -19.41
N GLN A 50 -5.58 -32.42 -18.79
CA GLN A 50 -6.09 -33.52 -17.96
C GLN A 50 -6.82 -33.01 -16.70
N LYS A 51 -6.26 -31.99 -16.02
CA LYS A 51 -6.89 -31.37 -14.86
C LYS A 51 -8.24 -30.73 -15.24
N LYS A 52 -8.29 -29.98 -16.35
CA LYS A 52 -9.52 -29.39 -16.88
C LYS A 52 -10.59 -30.45 -17.17
N LYS A 53 -10.20 -31.57 -17.81
CA LYS A 53 -11.10 -32.70 -18.07
C LYS A 53 -11.63 -33.33 -16.77
N LYS A 54 -10.77 -33.54 -15.77
CA LYS A 54 -11.17 -34.10 -14.48
C LYS A 54 -12.16 -33.18 -13.75
N THR A 55 -11.91 -31.87 -13.73
CA THR A 55 -12.84 -30.89 -13.15
C THR A 55 -14.18 -30.88 -13.87
N ALA A 56 -14.18 -30.89 -15.21
CA ALA A 56 -15.42 -30.94 -15.99
C ALA A 56 -16.25 -32.20 -15.68
N ASN A 57 -15.60 -33.37 -15.58
CA ASN A 57 -16.27 -34.61 -15.19
C ASN A 57 -16.87 -34.54 -13.78
N MET A 58 -16.16 -33.94 -12.81
CA MET A 58 -16.69 -33.79 -11.45
C MET A 58 -17.92 -32.88 -11.41
N ILE A 59 -17.96 -31.82 -12.23
CA ILE A 59 -19.13 -30.94 -12.33
C ILE A 59 -20.32 -31.70 -12.92
N LEU A 60 -20.11 -32.45 -14.00
CA LEU A 60 -21.18 -33.26 -14.61
C LEU A 60 -21.74 -34.32 -13.65
N GLU A 61 -20.88 -35.01 -12.90
CA GLU A 61 -21.33 -35.98 -11.90
C GLU A 61 -22.08 -35.31 -10.74
N ARG A 62 -21.62 -34.14 -10.28
CA ARG A 62 -22.35 -33.36 -9.28
C ARG A 62 -23.75 -33.00 -9.78
N ASP A 63 -23.85 -32.46 -10.99
CA ASP A 63 -25.12 -32.02 -11.56
C ASP A 63 -26.09 -33.20 -11.75
N ARG A 64 -25.56 -34.37 -12.15
CA ARG A 64 -26.33 -35.63 -12.22
C ARG A 64 -26.86 -36.04 -10.85
N LEU A 65 -26.01 -36.07 -9.83
CA LEU A 65 -26.41 -36.46 -8.47
C LEU A 65 -27.43 -35.48 -7.88
N GLU A 66 -27.29 -34.19 -8.17
CA GLU A 66 -28.25 -33.17 -7.73
C GLU A 66 -29.62 -33.37 -8.39
N LEU A 67 -29.65 -33.70 -9.69
CA LEU A 67 -30.88 -34.05 -10.38
C LEU A 67 -31.54 -35.29 -9.79
N GLU A 68 -30.76 -36.32 -9.48
CA GLU A 68 -31.26 -37.55 -8.87
C GLU A 68 -31.86 -37.29 -7.48
N VAL A 69 -31.23 -36.44 -6.66
CA VAL A 69 -31.78 -36.02 -5.36
C VAL A 69 -33.10 -35.26 -5.55
N LYS A 70 -33.17 -34.32 -6.50
CA LYS A 70 -34.41 -33.57 -6.79
C LYS A 70 -35.54 -34.51 -7.22
N GLN A 71 -35.26 -35.50 -8.06
CA GLN A 71 -36.24 -36.50 -8.49
C GLN A 71 -36.73 -37.36 -7.32
N ARG A 72 -35.83 -37.82 -6.43
CA ARG A 72 -36.21 -38.59 -5.24
C ARG A 72 -37.04 -37.76 -4.27
N LEU A 73 -36.72 -36.48 -4.09
CA LEU A 73 -37.50 -35.56 -3.26
C LEU A 73 -38.90 -35.30 -3.88
N ALA A 74 -39.00 -35.16 -5.20
CA ALA A 74 -40.28 -35.01 -5.88
C ALA A 74 -41.16 -36.26 -5.74
N ALA A 75 -40.60 -37.46 -5.96
CA ALA A 75 -41.30 -38.73 -5.75
C ALA A 75 -41.76 -38.90 -4.29
N LEU A 76 -40.94 -38.48 -3.32
CA LEU A 76 -41.32 -38.48 -1.91
C LEU A 76 -42.47 -37.52 -1.62
N ARG A 77 -42.52 -36.34 -2.28
CA ARG A 77 -43.61 -35.36 -2.17
C ARG A 77 -44.91 -35.88 -2.79
N GLU A 78 -44.86 -36.52 -3.96
CA GLU A 78 -46.03 -37.13 -4.59
C GLU A 78 -46.59 -38.30 -3.75
N ALA A 79 -45.72 -39.11 -3.15
CA ALA A 79 -46.12 -40.15 -2.21
C ALA A 79 -46.67 -39.61 -0.86
N VAL A 80 -46.42 -38.33 -0.51
CA VAL A 80 -47.14 -37.63 0.59
C VAL A 80 -48.56 -37.31 0.15
N ALA A 81 -48.72 -36.70 -1.03
CA ALA A 81 -50.00 -36.20 -1.52
C ALA A 81 -51.03 -37.31 -1.76
N GLN A 82 -50.59 -38.54 -2.03
CA GLN A 82 -51.48 -39.70 -2.20
C GLN A 82 -51.89 -40.38 -0.88
N ARG A 83 -51.28 -40.05 0.27
CA ARG A 83 -51.56 -40.67 1.58
C ARG A 83 -52.35 -39.78 2.54
N SER A 84 -52.75 -38.58 2.12
CA SER A 84 -53.43 -37.58 2.95
C SER A 84 -54.96 -37.70 2.98
N ASP A 85 -55.53 -38.89 2.79
CA ASP A 85 -56.98 -39.11 2.85
C ASP A 85 -57.45 -39.99 4.03
N ASP A 86 -56.54 -40.48 4.89
CA ASP A 86 -56.92 -41.14 6.15
C ASP A 86 -56.37 -40.38 7.36
N GLY A 87 -57.24 -39.57 7.95
CA GLY A 87 -56.93 -38.67 9.05
C GLY A 87 -56.72 -39.37 10.39
N ILE A 88 -55.48 -39.75 10.73
CA ILE A 88 -54.99 -39.79 12.12
C ILE A 88 -53.50 -39.37 12.15
N PRO A 89 -53.11 -38.30 12.88
CA PRO A 89 -51.73 -37.82 12.91
C PRO A 89 -50.86 -38.75 13.76
N THR A 90 -50.11 -39.65 13.12
CA THR A 90 -49.14 -40.51 13.80
C THR A 90 -47.79 -39.80 13.97
N LYS A 91 -46.98 -40.20 14.97
CA LYS A 91 -45.60 -39.69 15.24
C LYS A 91 -44.70 -39.61 13.99
N SER A 92 -44.96 -40.45 12.99
CA SER A 92 -44.31 -40.47 11.68
C SER A 92 -44.51 -39.21 10.83
N ASN A 93 -45.60 -38.46 11.01
CA ASN A 93 -45.87 -37.24 10.24
C ASN A 93 -45.03 -36.06 10.75
N LYS A 94 -44.84 -35.94 12.07
CA LYS A 94 -43.97 -34.91 12.68
C LYS A 94 -42.48 -35.05 12.28
N THR A 95 -41.96 -36.28 12.23
CA THR A 95 -40.59 -36.53 11.75
C THR A 95 -40.44 -36.27 10.26
N ARG A 96 -41.50 -36.46 9.47
CA ARG A 96 -41.49 -36.19 8.03
C ARG A 96 -41.57 -34.69 7.73
N ASP A 97 -42.38 -33.94 8.47
CA ASP A 97 -42.49 -32.49 8.34
C ASP A 97 -41.18 -31.79 8.72
N THR A 98 -40.51 -32.27 9.78
CA THR A 98 -39.18 -31.77 10.16
C THR A 98 -38.11 -32.06 9.11
N VAL A 99 -38.11 -33.23 8.48
CA VAL A 99 -37.21 -33.54 7.36
C VAL A 99 -37.47 -32.65 6.15
N CYS A 100 -38.74 -32.34 5.84
CA CYS A 100 -39.09 -31.41 4.76
C CYS A 100 -38.62 -29.99 5.06
N CYS A 101 -38.80 -29.49 6.29
CA CYS A 101 -38.31 -28.17 6.69
C CYS A 101 -36.77 -28.09 6.62
N LEU A 102 -36.07 -29.11 7.12
CA LEU A 102 -34.60 -29.18 7.05
C LEU A 102 -34.08 -29.25 5.61
N ALA A 103 -34.81 -29.90 4.69
CA ALA A 103 -34.46 -29.93 3.28
C ALA A 103 -34.59 -28.54 2.62
N LEU A 104 -35.64 -27.79 2.95
CA LEU A 104 -35.84 -26.42 2.45
C LEU A 104 -34.79 -25.46 3.02
N GLU A 105 -34.46 -25.59 4.30
CA GLU A 105 -33.41 -24.81 4.95
C GLU A 105 -32.03 -25.15 4.37
N SER A 106 -31.75 -26.43 4.11
CA SER A 106 -30.51 -26.86 3.45
C SER A 106 -30.37 -26.31 2.03
N ASP A 107 -31.45 -26.26 1.26
CA ASP A 107 -31.45 -25.68 -0.09
C ASP A 107 -31.26 -24.15 -0.05
N ALA A 108 -31.88 -23.46 0.91
CA ALA A 108 -31.67 -22.02 1.13
C ALA A 108 -30.20 -21.70 1.46
N LEU A 109 -29.63 -22.41 2.44
CA LEU A 109 -28.22 -22.26 2.83
C LEU A 109 -27.27 -22.59 1.68
N ARG A 110 -27.61 -23.56 0.82
CA ARG A 110 -26.78 -23.91 -0.35
C ARG A 110 -26.78 -22.80 -1.39
N ASN A 111 -27.92 -22.14 -1.61
CA ASN A 111 -28.02 -21.00 -2.51
C ASN A 111 -27.23 -19.79 -1.98
N GLU A 112 -27.36 -19.46 -0.69
CA GLU A 112 -26.58 -18.39 -0.05
C GLU A 112 -25.06 -18.66 -0.14
N ASN A 113 -24.65 -19.91 0.09
CA ASN A 113 -23.24 -20.29 0.01
C ASN A 113 -22.71 -20.18 -1.44
N LEU A 114 -23.54 -20.48 -2.44
CA LEU A 114 -23.21 -20.33 -3.85
C LEU A 114 -23.07 -18.84 -4.23
N GLU A 115 -23.95 -17.98 -3.73
CA GLU A 115 -23.87 -16.53 -3.89
C GLU A 115 -22.59 -15.97 -3.23
N MET A 116 -22.28 -16.40 -2.00
CA MET A 116 -21.04 -16.01 -1.31
C MET A 116 -19.79 -16.45 -2.09
N HIS A 117 -19.79 -17.66 -2.63
CA HIS A 117 -18.69 -18.12 -3.49
C HIS A 117 -18.56 -17.29 -4.77
N GLN A 118 -19.67 -16.87 -5.38
CA GLN A 118 -19.64 -15.97 -6.54
C GLN A 118 -19.07 -14.60 -6.16
N ARG A 119 -19.48 -14.03 -5.03
CA ARG A 119 -18.92 -12.77 -4.51
C ARG A 119 -17.42 -12.90 -4.24
N LEU A 120 -16.98 -13.99 -3.60
CA LEU A 120 -15.55 -14.27 -3.38
C LEU A 120 -14.77 -14.41 -4.69
N LEU A 121 -15.34 -15.04 -5.71
CA LEU A 121 -14.72 -15.13 -7.04
C LEU A 121 -14.63 -13.75 -7.72
N GLN A 122 -15.65 -12.91 -7.58
CA GLN A 122 -15.62 -11.52 -8.06
C GLN A 122 -14.54 -10.72 -7.34
N PHE A 123 -14.46 -10.81 -6.01
CA PHE A 123 -13.39 -10.18 -5.23
C PHE A 123 -12.01 -10.69 -5.61
N LYS A 124 -11.84 -12.00 -5.81
CA LYS A 124 -10.58 -12.59 -6.24
C LYS A 124 -10.18 -12.14 -7.64
N ARG A 125 -11.15 -11.95 -8.54
CA ARG A 125 -10.91 -11.40 -9.88
C ARG A 125 -10.51 -9.92 -9.80
N LEU A 126 -11.19 -9.13 -8.98
CA LEU A 126 -10.82 -7.74 -8.70
C LEU A 126 -9.39 -7.66 -8.15
N TRP A 127 -9.06 -8.50 -7.17
CA TRP A 127 -7.72 -8.62 -6.63
C TRP A 127 -6.69 -9.06 -7.68
N SER A 128 -7.03 -9.99 -8.57
CA SER A 128 -6.13 -10.40 -9.66
C SER A 128 -5.89 -9.29 -10.67
N ILE A 129 -6.90 -8.45 -10.96
CA ILE A 129 -6.75 -7.29 -11.84
C ILE A 129 -5.89 -6.22 -11.17
N ILE A 130 -6.06 -6.01 -9.85
CA ILE A 130 -5.22 -5.11 -9.06
C ILE A 130 -3.78 -5.62 -9.00
N ASP A 131 -3.58 -6.93 -8.80
CA ASP A 131 -2.26 -7.57 -8.72
C ASP A 131 -1.57 -7.61 -10.09
N GLU A 132 -2.28 -7.89 -11.19
CA GLU A 132 -1.76 -7.78 -12.57
C GLU A 132 -1.44 -6.31 -12.92
N GLY A 133 -2.28 -5.35 -12.51
CA GLY A 133 -1.97 -3.92 -12.63
C GLY A 133 -0.77 -3.50 -11.80
N LEU A 134 -0.58 -4.08 -10.61
CA LEU A 134 0.60 -3.86 -9.77
C LEU A 134 1.86 -4.49 -10.39
N LEU A 135 1.72 -5.63 -11.10
CA LEU A 135 2.81 -6.31 -11.79
C LEU A 135 3.24 -5.59 -13.09
N GLU A 136 2.30 -5.03 -13.85
CA GLU A 136 2.59 -4.18 -15.01
C GLU A 136 3.20 -2.83 -14.57
N VAL A 137 2.74 -2.25 -13.46
CA VAL A 137 3.35 -1.04 -12.87
C VAL A 137 4.75 -1.31 -12.31
N THR A 138 5.05 -2.52 -11.82
CA THR A 138 6.41 -2.87 -11.36
C THR A 138 7.38 -3.21 -12.48
N THR A 139 6.92 -3.49 -13.71
CA THR A 139 7.81 -3.80 -14.85
C THR A 139 8.15 -2.59 -15.74
N GLN A 140 7.50 -1.44 -15.55
CA GLN A 140 7.81 -0.20 -16.27
C GLN A 140 8.46 0.92 -15.42
N GLY A 141 8.75 0.66 -14.15
CA GLY A 141 9.48 1.57 -13.28
C GLY A 141 10.89 1.06 -12.95
N LEU A 142 11.87 1.27 -13.83
CA LEU A 142 13.29 0.97 -13.55
C LEU A 142 13.93 1.87 -12.47
N TYR A 143 13.16 2.51 -11.59
CA TYR A 143 13.66 3.34 -10.48
C TYR A 143 12.84 3.22 -9.19
N LEU A 144 12.49 2.00 -8.78
CA LEU A 144 12.11 1.72 -7.38
C LEU A 144 13.38 1.45 -6.57
N ASN A 145 14.02 2.51 -6.10
CA ASN A 145 14.95 2.39 -4.98
C ASN A 145 14.11 2.21 -3.72
N GLY A 146 13.80 0.96 -3.36
CA GLY A 146 13.05 0.57 -2.15
C GLY A 146 13.82 0.81 -0.85
N TYR A 147 14.41 1.99 -0.72
CA TYR A 147 15.22 2.39 0.43
C TYR A 147 14.33 3.10 1.45
N ASN A 148 14.56 2.80 2.73
CA ASN A 148 13.99 3.61 3.79
C ASN A 148 14.65 5.00 3.83
N VAL A 149 14.11 5.88 4.68
CA VAL A 149 14.61 7.25 4.86
C VAL A 149 16.12 7.30 5.14
N TYR A 150 16.62 6.41 6.00
CA TYR A 150 18.03 6.41 6.43
C TYR A 150 18.96 5.98 5.29
N GLU A 151 18.61 4.91 4.58
CA GLU A 151 19.36 4.42 3.42
C GLU A 151 19.34 5.44 2.27
N ALA A 152 18.20 6.08 2.03
CA ALA A 152 18.07 7.13 1.05
C ALA A 152 18.88 8.39 1.43
N SER A 153 18.92 8.73 2.72
CA SER A 153 19.71 9.83 3.27
C SER A 153 21.21 9.60 3.07
N ASP A 154 21.71 8.39 3.40
CA ASP A 154 23.13 8.06 3.29
C ASP A 154 23.63 7.98 1.83
N ARG A 155 22.73 7.61 0.91
CA ARG A 155 22.96 7.57 -0.54
C ARG A 155 22.66 8.89 -1.24
N SER A 156 21.98 9.82 -0.58
CA SER A 156 21.60 11.09 -1.19
C SER A 156 22.84 11.90 -1.52
N ARG A 157 23.00 12.25 -2.79
CA ARG A 157 24.05 13.16 -3.24
C ARG A 157 23.88 14.57 -2.67
N TRP A 158 22.68 14.92 -2.21
CA TRP A 158 22.32 16.23 -1.69
C TRP A 158 22.79 16.42 -0.25
N VAL A 159 22.68 15.37 0.57
CA VAL A 159 23.04 15.41 2.00
C VAL A 159 24.53 15.69 2.23
N ARG A 160 25.39 15.41 1.25
CA ARG A 160 26.84 15.63 1.33
C ARG A 160 27.29 16.99 0.78
N GLN A 161 26.35 17.83 0.31
CA GLN A 161 26.70 19.12 -0.26
C GLN A 161 26.90 20.17 0.85
N THR A 162 28.03 20.84 0.80
CA THR A 162 28.42 21.92 1.72
C THR A 162 28.36 23.31 1.07
N GLU A 163 27.83 23.39 -0.15
CA GLU A 163 27.70 24.62 -0.91
C GLU A 163 26.46 25.43 -0.49
N ALA A 164 26.38 26.69 -0.91
CA ALA A 164 25.28 27.63 -0.65
C ALA A 164 23.99 27.30 -1.44
N GLY A 165 23.64 26.01 -1.52
CA GLY A 165 22.52 25.49 -2.28
C GLY A 165 22.88 24.80 -3.58
N TRP A 166 21.90 24.07 -4.13
CA TRP A 166 22.08 23.22 -5.31
C TRP A 166 20.82 23.05 -6.12
N ARG A 167 20.98 22.74 -7.41
CA ARG A 167 19.86 22.46 -8.31
C ARG A 167 19.41 21.01 -8.17
N VAL A 168 18.20 20.81 -7.63
CA VAL A 168 17.57 19.51 -7.49
C VAL A 168 16.94 19.11 -8.83
N SER A 169 17.39 17.98 -9.38
CA SER A 169 16.84 17.40 -10.61
C SER A 169 16.02 16.15 -10.30
N PHE A 170 15.06 15.85 -11.16
CA PHE A 170 14.19 14.68 -11.06
C PHE A 170 14.51 13.68 -12.20
N PRO A 171 14.27 12.38 -11.98
CA PRO A 171 14.73 11.34 -12.89
C PRO A 171 14.01 11.33 -14.24
N ASN A 172 12.77 11.81 -14.33
CA ASN A 172 11.97 11.73 -15.56
C ASN A 172 11.93 13.06 -16.33
N GLY A 173 12.89 13.95 -16.07
CA GLY A 173 12.99 15.25 -16.75
C GLY A 173 12.02 16.29 -16.22
N GLU A 174 11.40 16.07 -15.06
CA GLU A 174 10.54 17.09 -14.43
C GLU A 174 11.33 18.37 -14.10
N PRO A 175 10.69 19.55 -14.09
CA PRO A 175 11.38 20.82 -13.90
C PRO A 175 12.23 20.85 -12.63
N SER A 176 13.54 21.04 -12.80
CA SER A 176 14.47 21.21 -11.68
C SER A 176 14.18 22.50 -10.91
N PHE A 177 14.63 22.60 -9.66
CA PHE A 177 14.58 23.87 -8.92
C PHE A 177 15.86 24.05 -8.10
N PHE A 178 16.23 25.30 -7.82
CA PHE A 178 17.31 25.59 -6.89
C PHE A 178 16.84 25.45 -5.44
N PHE A 179 17.53 24.61 -4.67
CA PHE A 179 17.27 24.37 -3.25
C PHE A 179 18.33 25.05 -2.39
N GLU A 180 17.86 25.82 -1.42
CA GLU A 180 18.68 26.44 -0.38
C GLU A 180 18.56 25.63 0.92
N PRO A 181 19.67 25.15 1.51
CA PRO A 181 19.65 24.40 2.75
C PRO A 181 18.97 25.19 3.88
N PHE A 182 18.16 24.50 4.66
CA PHE A 182 17.52 25.07 5.82
C PHE A 182 18.54 25.26 6.94
N LEU A 183 18.41 26.34 7.69
CA LEU A 183 19.14 26.50 8.95
C LEU A 183 18.51 25.64 10.05
N ARG A 184 19.30 25.29 11.07
CA ARG A 184 18.81 24.46 12.20
C ARG A 184 17.68 25.17 12.94
N GLU A 185 17.81 26.48 13.13
CA GLU A 185 16.82 27.31 13.82
C GLU A 185 15.52 27.40 13.02
N GLU A 186 15.61 27.47 11.68
CA GLU A 186 14.43 27.44 10.80
C GLU A 186 13.71 26.09 10.90
N PHE A 187 14.46 24.99 10.84
CA PHE A 187 13.94 23.64 11.00
C PHE A 187 13.18 23.46 12.32
N ASP A 188 13.85 23.79 13.43
CA ASP A 188 13.29 23.61 14.77
C ASP A 188 12.07 24.52 14.99
N ALA A 189 12.07 25.75 14.47
CA ALA A 189 10.94 26.67 14.56
C ALA A 189 9.70 26.15 13.80
N MET A 190 9.88 25.62 12.59
CA MET A 190 8.77 25.05 11.81
C MET A 190 8.25 23.76 12.43
N TYR A 191 9.15 22.90 12.92
CA TYR A 191 8.77 21.68 13.66
C TYR A 191 7.93 22.04 14.90
N LYS A 192 8.43 22.98 15.71
CA LYS A 192 7.74 23.45 16.92
C LYS A 192 6.37 24.02 16.60
N LYS A 193 6.25 24.86 15.56
CA LYS A 193 4.95 25.39 15.10
C LYS A 193 3.98 24.26 14.76
N CYS A 194 4.42 23.22 14.04
CA CYS A 194 3.58 22.09 13.68
C CYS A 194 3.06 21.32 14.91
N ILE A 195 3.95 21.03 15.87
CA ILE A 195 3.56 20.32 17.10
C ILE A 195 2.66 21.19 17.99
N GLU A 196 2.94 22.47 18.14
CA GLU A 196 2.09 23.39 18.92
C GLU A 196 0.68 23.52 18.32
N GLU A 197 0.56 23.55 16.98
CA GLU A 197 -0.74 23.52 16.31
C GLU A 197 -1.49 22.20 16.53
N LEU A 198 -0.78 21.07 16.57
CA LEU A 198 -1.36 19.76 16.86
C LEU A 198 -1.90 19.67 18.29
N LEU A 199 -1.13 20.16 19.26
CA LEU A 199 -1.45 20.09 20.69
C LEU A 199 -2.60 21.03 21.10
N LYS A 200 -2.96 22.01 20.27
CA LYS A 200 -4.11 22.88 20.52
C LYS A 200 -5.40 22.05 20.52
N PRO A 201 -6.18 22.07 21.63
CA PRO A 201 -7.49 21.42 21.65
C PRO A 201 -8.38 22.07 20.60
N GLN A 202 -8.68 21.33 19.54
CA GLN A 202 -9.62 21.74 18.51
C GLN A 202 -10.72 20.70 18.44
N HIS A 203 -11.97 21.18 18.45
CA HIS A 203 -13.12 20.32 18.22
C HIS A 203 -13.11 19.89 16.76
N ILE A 204 -13.06 18.58 16.53
CA ILE A 204 -13.21 17.96 15.22
C ILE A 204 -14.41 17.04 15.36
N ASP A 205 -15.40 17.22 14.49
CA ASP A 205 -16.63 16.46 14.58
C ASP A 205 -16.36 14.95 14.39
N PRO A 206 -16.98 14.07 15.20
CA PRO A 206 -16.91 12.64 14.97
C PRO A 206 -17.54 12.29 13.62
N ALA A 207 -16.77 11.68 12.73
CA ALA A 207 -17.24 11.23 11.43
C ALA A 207 -17.79 9.79 11.47
N GLY A 208 -17.32 8.98 12.41
CA GLY A 208 -17.75 7.60 12.63
C GLY A 208 -16.58 6.64 12.75
N THR A 209 -16.79 5.39 12.32
CA THR A 209 -15.77 4.35 12.32
C THR A 209 -15.47 3.86 10.90
N LEU A 210 -14.21 3.52 10.62
CA LEU A 210 -13.75 2.98 9.34
C LEU A 210 -12.73 1.87 9.57
N PHE A 211 -13.05 0.61 9.23
CA PHE A 211 -12.17 -0.55 9.46
C PHE A 211 -11.64 -0.62 10.92
N GLY A 212 -12.52 -0.29 11.87
CA GLY A 212 -12.23 -0.19 13.30
C GLY A 212 -11.28 0.95 13.69
N TRP A 213 -11.06 1.95 12.84
CA TRP A 213 -10.51 3.25 13.21
C TRP A 213 -11.64 4.17 13.66
N THR A 214 -11.45 4.90 14.75
CA THR A 214 -12.28 6.06 15.06
C THR A 214 -11.83 7.22 14.19
N VAL A 215 -12.76 7.77 13.42
CA VAL A 215 -12.49 8.86 12.47
C VAL A 215 -13.18 10.12 12.97
N ASN A 216 -12.39 11.17 13.18
CA ASN A 216 -12.90 12.53 13.34
C ASN A 216 -12.53 13.32 12.09
N TYR A 217 -13.48 14.07 11.55
CA TYR A 217 -13.28 14.83 10.32
C TYR A 217 -13.84 16.23 10.48
N ALA A 218 -13.06 17.22 10.04
CA ALA A 218 -13.53 18.58 9.90
C ALA A 218 -13.17 19.07 8.49
N THR A 219 -14.20 19.25 7.67
CA THR A 219 -14.19 20.28 6.62
C THR A 219 -14.65 21.58 7.24
N ASN A 220 -14.13 22.71 6.75
CA ASN A 220 -14.64 24.08 6.98
C ASN A 220 -13.87 24.94 7.99
N PHE A 221 -12.55 24.82 8.06
CA PHE A 221 -11.76 25.98 8.49
C PHE A 221 -11.34 26.75 7.24
N ARG A 222 -12.06 27.83 6.90
CA ARG A 222 -11.47 28.88 6.08
C ARG A 222 -10.41 29.54 6.94
N SER A 223 -9.14 29.50 6.53
CA SER A 223 -8.15 30.38 7.14
C SER A 223 -8.64 31.81 6.95
N PHE A 224 -8.76 32.56 8.06
CA PHE A 224 -9.26 33.95 8.05
C PHE A 224 -8.38 34.90 7.24
N GLU A 225 -7.14 34.49 6.93
CA GLU A 225 -6.16 35.33 6.23
C GLU A 225 -6.13 35.08 4.72
N ASP A 226 -6.55 33.90 4.25
CA ASP A 226 -6.10 33.38 2.94
C ASP A 226 -7.17 32.69 2.08
N ASN A 227 -8.41 32.54 2.59
CA ASN A 227 -9.57 32.01 1.86
C ASN A 227 -9.42 30.57 1.27
N TYR A 228 -8.39 29.82 1.67
CA TYR A 228 -8.22 28.40 1.32
C TYR A 228 -9.04 27.49 2.24
N ILE A 229 -9.42 26.32 1.72
CA ILE A 229 -10.15 25.30 2.49
C ILE A 229 -9.13 24.35 3.11
N VAL A 230 -9.15 24.20 4.44
CA VAL A 230 -8.29 23.23 5.11
C VAL A 230 -9.07 21.95 5.39
N ALA A 231 -8.56 20.82 4.87
CA ALA A 231 -9.03 19.50 5.24
C ALA A 231 -8.27 19.02 6.48
N ARG A 232 -8.99 18.47 7.47
CA ARG A 232 -8.38 17.85 8.64
C ARG A 232 -9.07 16.55 9.01
N ALA A 233 -8.30 15.49 9.21
CA ALA A 233 -8.81 14.19 9.63
C ALA A 233 -7.93 13.59 10.73
N ARG A 234 -8.57 13.04 11.75
CA ARG A 234 -7.90 12.31 12.83
C ARG A 234 -8.38 10.87 12.84
N PHE A 235 -7.44 9.94 12.79
CA PHE A 235 -7.69 8.51 12.88
C PHE A 235 -7.03 7.98 14.13
N SER A 236 -7.80 7.33 15.00
CA SER A 236 -7.26 6.71 16.21
C SER A 236 -7.69 5.26 16.33
N LYS A 237 -6.78 4.39 16.73
CA LYS A 237 -7.06 2.97 16.95
C LYS A 237 -6.07 2.39 17.97
N ARG A 238 -6.56 1.45 18.78
CA ARG A 238 -5.72 0.59 19.61
C ARG A 238 -5.31 -0.65 18.81
N VAL A 239 -4.02 -0.96 18.80
CA VAL A 239 -3.45 -2.06 18.01
C VAL A 239 -2.69 -3.02 18.94
N ARG A 240 -2.87 -4.32 18.73
CA ARG A 240 -2.24 -5.37 19.56
C ARG A 240 -0.84 -5.70 19.04
N CYS A 241 0.07 -4.75 19.22
CA CYS A 241 1.49 -4.92 18.94
C CYS A 241 2.33 -4.04 19.88
N SER A 242 3.60 -4.38 20.05
CA SER A 242 4.52 -3.59 20.88
C SER A 242 4.95 -2.31 20.19
N LEU A 243 5.30 -1.28 20.96
CA LEU A 243 5.80 -0.01 20.43
C LEU A 243 7.06 -0.21 19.58
N ASP A 244 8.00 -1.05 20.05
CA ASP A 244 9.26 -1.32 19.35
C ASP A 244 9.03 -2.02 18.00
N TYR A 245 8.01 -2.86 17.90
CA TYR A 245 7.62 -3.48 16.62
C TYR A 245 7.09 -2.43 15.63
N VAL A 246 6.14 -1.59 16.06
CA VAL A 246 5.58 -0.53 15.21
C VAL A 246 6.66 0.44 14.74
N ASP A 247 7.53 0.86 15.65
CA ASP A 247 8.66 1.74 15.38
C ASP A 247 9.61 1.12 14.35
N GLY A 248 9.91 -0.18 14.49
CA GLY A 248 10.68 -0.95 13.52
C GLY A 248 10.03 -1.00 12.13
N VAL A 249 8.71 -1.22 12.06
CA VAL A 249 7.96 -1.24 10.78
C VAL A 249 8.02 0.13 10.09
N ILE A 250 7.81 1.22 10.83
CA ILE A 250 7.83 2.57 10.25
C ILE A 250 9.24 2.94 9.79
N THR A 251 10.26 2.68 10.60
CA THR A 251 11.65 3.01 10.27
C THR A 251 12.22 2.18 9.11
N ALA A 252 11.74 0.95 8.94
CA ALA A 252 12.08 0.08 7.81
C ALA A 252 11.26 0.37 6.53
N SER A 253 10.20 1.19 6.61
CA SER A 253 9.35 1.47 5.46
C SER A 253 10.11 2.24 4.37
N ASP A 254 9.88 1.83 3.12
CA ASP A 254 10.35 2.55 1.93
C ASP A 254 9.82 4.00 1.93
N LEU A 255 10.55 4.94 1.33
CA LEU A 255 10.11 6.30 1.05
C LEU A 255 8.72 6.33 0.38
N ASN A 256 8.47 5.41 -0.55
CA ASN A 256 7.16 5.30 -1.21
C ASN A 256 6.05 4.84 -0.26
N GLY A 257 6.42 4.25 0.88
CA GLY A 257 5.55 3.87 1.97
C GLY A 257 5.14 5.04 2.87
N LEU A 258 5.78 6.21 2.77
CA LEU A 258 5.43 7.39 3.55
C LEU A 258 4.04 7.93 3.17
N PRO A 259 3.30 8.51 4.13
CA PRO A 259 2.03 9.18 3.84
C PRO A 259 2.26 10.43 3.00
N LEU A 260 1.43 10.62 1.98
CA LEU A 260 1.39 11.89 1.24
C LEU A 260 0.59 12.90 2.06
N ILE A 261 1.16 14.08 2.28
CA ILE A 261 0.50 15.15 3.06
C ILE A 261 -0.73 15.65 2.29
N VAL A 262 -0.55 15.94 1.01
CA VAL A 262 -1.59 16.42 0.10
C VAL A 262 -1.31 15.91 -1.31
N THR A 263 -2.36 15.68 -2.09
CA THR A 263 -2.31 15.12 -3.44
C THR A 263 -3.32 15.84 -4.32
N SER A 264 -2.94 16.30 -5.51
CA SER A 264 -3.91 16.90 -6.42
C SER A 264 -4.92 15.86 -6.92
N LEU A 265 -6.10 16.33 -7.33
CA LEU A 265 -7.15 15.49 -7.92
C LEU A 265 -6.63 14.68 -9.11
N GLY A 266 -7.02 13.40 -9.17
CA GLY A 266 -6.78 12.52 -10.32
C GLY A 266 -5.35 11.99 -10.49
N ARG A 267 -4.44 12.20 -9.54
CA ARG A 267 -3.08 11.65 -9.62
C ARG A 267 -2.95 10.29 -8.93
N GLU A 268 -2.19 9.42 -9.58
CA GLU A 268 -1.78 8.14 -9.02
C GLU A 268 -0.48 8.27 -8.21
N ARG A 269 -0.34 7.41 -7.19
CA ARG A 269 0.87 7.33 -6.35
C ARG A 269 2.11 6.91 -7.15
N SER A 270 1.94 6.21 -8.27
CA SER A 270 3.01 5.80 -9.18
C SER A 270 3.78 6.98 -9.80
N ALA A 271 3.17 8.18 -9.83
CA ALA A 271 3.79 9.40 -10.33
C ALA A 271 4.57 10.20 -9.26
N VAL A 272 4.74 9.65 -8.05
CA VAL A 272 5.40 10.34 -6.93
C VAL A 272 6.89 10.02 -6.89
N SER A 273 7.72 11.05 -6.81
CA SER A 273 9.15 10.97 -6.51
C SER A 273 9.44 11.68 -5.19
N ILE A 274 10.02 10.96 -4.23
CA ILE A 274 10.50 11.51 -2.95
C ILE A 274 12.03 11.46 -2.92
N GLN A 275 12.68 12.57 -2.55
CA GLN A 275 14.14 12.64 -2.39
C GLN A 275 14.51 13.31 -1.07
N VAL A 276 15.52 12.77 -0.38
CA VAL A 276 16.12 13.39 0.81
C VAL A 276 17.09 14.47 0.39
N LEU A 277 16.81 15.72 0.75
CA LEU A 277 17.63 16.88 0.37
C LEU A 277 18.66 17.22 1.44
N GLN A 278 18.27 17.17 2.72
CA GLN A 278 19.13 17.57 3.82
C GLN A 278 18.88 16.69 5.05
N LYS A 279 19.94 16.45 5.83
CA LYS A 279 19.93 15.72 7.10
C LYS A 279 20.49 16.63 8.19
N PHE A 280 19.75 16.82 9.28
CA PHE A 280 20.22 17.54 10.46
C PHE A 280 20.77 16.58 11.52
N GLU A 281 20.04 15.51 11.77
CA GLU A 281 20.41 14.44 12.69
C GLU A 281 19.89 13.10 12.15
N LYS A 282 20.10 12.00 12.89
CA LYS A 282 19.66 10.68 12.45
C LYS A 282 18.19 10.66 12.07
N ASP A 283 17.35 11.33 12.86
CA ASP A 283 15.88 11.26 12.76
C ASP A 283 15.24 12.56 12.26
N ALA A 284 16.01 13.51 11.71
CA ALA A 284 15.47 14.79 11.22
C ALA A 284 16.01 15.15 9.82
N HIS A 285 15.09 15.27 8.86
CA HIS A 285 15.38 15.42 7.45
C HIS A 285 14.50 16.47 6.77
N ILE A 286 15.01 17.07 5.71
CA ILE A 286 14.24 17.82 4.72
C ILE A 286 14.21 17.03 3.43
N MET A 287 13.01 16.92 2.87
CA MET A 287 12.72 16.13 1.68
C MET A 287 11.91 16.96 0.69
N VAL A 288 11.91 16.51 -0.56
CA VAL A 288 10.98 16.99 -1.60
C VAL A 288 10.09 15.86 -2.05
N CYS A 289 8.80 16.16 -2.20
CA CYS A 289 7.84 15.32 -2.88
C CYS A 289 7.48 16.00 -4.20
N ASN A 290 7.63 15.28 -5.31
CA ASN A 290 7.19 15.72 -6.64
C ASN A 290 6.21 14.71 -7.20
N MET A 291 5.01 15.16 -7.52
CA MET A 291 4.00 14.40 -8.24
C MET A 291 3.98 14.85 -9.69
N SER A 292 4.39 13.96 -10.59
CA SER A 292 4.48 14.28 -12.00
C SER A 292 3.09 14.47 -12.63
N GLY A 293 2.98 15.39 -13.60
CA GLY A 293 1.73 15.70 -14.30
C GLY A 293 1.74 17.09 -14.93
N SER A 294 0.58 17.61 -15.35
CA SER A 294 0.45 18.92 -16.00
C SER A 294 -0.55 19.81 -15.27
N PRO A 295 -0.11 20.72 -14.37
CA PRO A 295 1.28 20.97 -13.96
C PRO A 295 1.83 19.86 -13.05
N ASN A 296 3.12 19.83 -12.73
CA ASN A 296 3.67 19.00 -11.67
C ASN A 296 3.22 19.57 -10.32
N PHE A 297 2.91 18.73 -9.34
CA PHE A 297 2.51 19.19 -8.01
C PHE A 297 3.60 18.85 -6.99
N ARG A 298 4.09 19.84 -6.25
CA ARG A 298 5.34 19.71 -5.48
C ARG A 298 5.27 20.34 -4.11
N TYR A 299 5.99 19.77 -3.15
CA TYR A 299 6.26 20.44 -1.88
C TYR A 299 7.57 19.99 -1.26
N LEU A 300 8.19 20.91 -0.51
CA LEU A 300 9.23 20.58 0.46
C LEU A 300 8.55 20.21 1.77
N PHE A 301 9.05 19.18 2.44
CA PHE A 301 8.53 18.79 3.74
C PHE A 301 9.66 18.38 4.68
N LEU A 302 9.47 18.67 5.97
CA LEU A 302 10.30 18.09 7.02
C LEU A 302 9.77 16.70 7.39
N LEU A 303 10.66 15.84 7.84
CA LEU A 303 10.34 14.59 8.51
C LEU A 303 11.17 14.51 9.78
N LYS A 304 10.50 14.39 10.93
CA LYS A 304 11.15 14.20 12.23
C LYS A 304 10.52 13.03 12.99
N ARG A 305 11.36 12.10 13.46
CA ARG A 305 11.00 11.09 14.45
C ARG A 305 11.51 11.53 15.82
N GLU A 306 10.65 11.53 16.82
CA GLU A 306 10.98 11.98 18.17
C GLU A 306 10.41 11.02 19.22
N PRO A 307 11.26 10.16 19.80
CA PRO A 307 10.90 9.35 20.96
C PRO A 307 10.77 10.22 22.22
N HIS A 308 9.75 9.93 23.02
CA HIS A 308 9.43 10.60 24.28
C HIS A 308 9.21 9.58 25.39
N LEU A 309 9.55 9.97 26.61
CA LEU A 309 9.14 9.32 27.84
C LEU A 309 8.25 10.31 28.61
N LEU A 310 6.98 9.95 28.80
CA LEU A 310 6.03 10.76 29.55
C LEU A 310 6.34 10.69 31.06
N LEU A 311 5.79 11.64 31.83
CA LEU A 311 6.06 11.76 33.27
C LEU A 311 5.61 10.53 34.08
N ASP A 312 4.61 9.80 33.57
CA ASP A 312 4.10 8.56 34.15
C ASP A 312 4.95 7.32 33.77
N GLY A 313 6.03 7.51 33.00
CA GLY A 313 6.89 6.44 32.49
C GLY A 313 6.42 5.85 31.17
N THR A 314 5.31 6.32 30.60
CA THR A 314 4.77 5.81 29.34
C THR A 314 5.66 6.21 28.16
N ARG A 315 6.10 5.25 27.34
CA ARG A 315 6.85 5.54 26.12
C ARG A 315 5.92 6.01 25.01
N THR A 316 6.39 6.95 24.20
CA THR A 316 5.67 7.44 23.02
C THR A 316 6.66 7.78 21.92
N VAL A 317 6.28 7.59 20.66
CA VAL A 317 7.08 8.07 19.52
C VAL A 317 6.20 8.91 18.62
N ALA A 318 6.66 10.11 18.31
CA ALA A 318 6.04 11.01 17.35
C ALA A 318 6.77 10.97 16.01
N TYR A 319 6.01 10.88 14.93
CA TYR A 319 6.47 10.95 13.55
C TYR A 319 5.77 12.12 12.87
N THR A 320 6.52 13.18 12.63
CA THR A 320 5.99 14.44 12.15
C THR A 320 6.46 14.71 10.74
N MET A 321 5.51 14.93 9.84
CA MET A 321 5.73 15.42 8.49
C MET A 321 4.99 16.74 8.33
N ALA A 322 5.65 17.77 7.83
CA ALA A 322 5.03 19.07 7.60
C ALA A 322 5.58 19.72 6.35
N ILE A 323 4.70 20.31 5.53
CA ILE A 323 5.11 21.15 4.41
C ILE A 323 5.81 22.37 4.98
N VAL A 324 7.02 22.61 4.47
CA VAL A 324 7.91 23.65 4.96
C VAL A 324 8.49 24.45 3.82
N ASN A 325 8.86 25.69 4.13
CA ASN A 325 9.50 26.54 3.16
C ASN A 325 10.34 27.61 3.89
N SER A 326 11.61 27.77 3.51
CA SER A 326 12.46 28.83 4.05
C SER A 326 12.35 30.09 3.20
N ASN A 327 12.70 31.24 3.79
CA ASN A 327 12.75 32.50 3.06
C ASN A 327 13.76 32.45 1.91
N ALA A 328 14.87 31.73 2.08
CA ALA A 328 15.86 31.53 1.03
C ALA A 328 15.28 30.75 -0.15
N ASN A 329 14.59 29.62 0.10
CA ASN A 329 13.93 28.86 -0.96
C ASN A 329 12.81 29.66 -1.66
N THR A 330 12.06 30.49 -0.92
CA THR A 330 11.07 31.40 -1.54
C THR A 330 11.75 32.36 -2.50
N ARG A 331 12.83 33.04 -2.08
CA ARG A 331 13.58 33.96 -2.94
C ARG A 331 14.19 33.27 -4.15
N ALA A 332 14.77 32.08 -3.96
CA ALA A 332 15.34 31.29 -5.04
C ALA A 332 14.28 30.97 -6.11
N ARG A 333 13.10 30.50 -5.69
CA ARG A 333 11.99 30.22 -6.63
C ARG A 333 11.45 31.48 -7.31
N SER A 334 11.35 32.61 -6.60
CA SER A 334 10.89 33.88 -7.20
C SER A 334 11.90 34.48 -8.18
N ALA A 335 13.18 34.13 -8.08
CA ALA A 335 14.22 34.55 -9.00
C ALA A 335 14.28 33.69 -10.28
N GLU A 336 13.71 32.49 -10.25
CA GLU A 336 13.54 31.65 -11.45
C GLU A 336 12.37 32.16 -12.30
N GLU A 337 12.43 31.93 -13.61
CA GLU A 337 11.31 32.27 -14.50
C GLU A 337 10.02 31.55 -14.04
N PRO A 338 8.84 32.16 -14.16
CA PRO A 338 7.59 31.50 -13.76
C PRO A 338 7.37 30.21 -14.57
N HIS A 339 7.58 29.06 -13.92
CA HIS A 339 7.30 27.76 -14.53
C HIS A 339 5.82 27.42 -14.31
N SER A 340 4.96 27.68 -15.30
CA SER A 340 3.56 27.23 -15.30
C SER A 340 3.39 25.71 -15.18
N GLU A 341 4.50 24.98 -15.31
CA GLU A 341 4.59 23.54 -15.22
C GLU A 341 4.73 23.01 -13.78
N VAL A 342 4.82 23.86 -12.75
CA VAL A 342 4.92 23.41 -11.34
C VAL A 342 3.99 24.21 -10.42
N GLU A 343 3.11 23.51 -9.73
CA GLU A 343 2.27 24.01 -8.65
C GLU A 343 2.86 23.57 -7.30
N TRP A 344 3.10 24.53 -6.41
CA TRP A 344 3.65 24.27 -5.09
C TRP A 344 2.56 24.21 -4.03
N ALA A 345 2.51 23.15 -3.23
CA ALA A 345 1.68 23.13 -2.05
C ALA A 345 2.32 23.97 -0.93
N HIS A 346 1.50 24.73 -0.21
CA HIS A 346 1.97 25.71 0.76
C HIS A 346 1.73 25.29 2.21
N GLU A 347 0.67 24.53 2.49
CA GLU A 347 0.32 24.15 3.84
C GLU A 347 -0.17 22.71 3.95
N GLY A 348 0.35 22.01 4.95
CA GLY A 348 -0.14 20.70 5.34
C GLY A 348 0.82 20.00 6.28
N SER A 349 0.30 19.05 7.03
CA SER A 349 1.07 18.20 7.92
C SER A 349 0.38 16.86 8.15
N ASN A 350 1.18 15.90 8.59
CA ASN A 350 0.72 14.65 9.16
C ASN A 350 1.57 14.38 10.40
N VAL A 351 0.90 14.12 11.53
CA VAL A 351 1.56 13.60 12.72
C VAL A 351 0.99 12.23 13.07
N LEU A 352 1.87 11.25 13.16
CA LEU A 352 1.61 9.95 13.72
C LEU A 352 2.17 9.91 15.14
N LEU A 353 1.31 9.62 16.12
CA LEU A 353 1.66 9.39 17.50
C LEU A 353 1.39 7.93 17.85
N VAL A 354 2.41 7.23 18.34
CA VAL A 354 2.31 5.85 18.85
C VAL A 354 2.63 5.89 20.34
N THR A 355 1.63 5.59 21.17
CA THR A 355 1.76 5.60 22.63
C THR A 355 1.65 4.18 23.16
N GLU A 356 2.59 3.78 23.99
CA GLU A 356 2.55 2.48 24.67
C GLU A 356 1.40 2.43 25.68
N VAL A 357 0.67 1.32 25.69
CA VAL A 357 -0.35 1.03 26.70
C VAL A 357 0.14 -0.07 27.64
N ASP A 358 0.67 -1.14 27.04
CA ASP A 358 1.35 -2.25 27.69
C ASP A 358 2.37 -2.88 26.71
N ASP A 359 3.10 -3.91 27.16
CA ASP A 359 4.18 -4.54 26.39
C ASP A 359 3.78 -4.97 24.96
N ASN A 360 2.50 -5.25 24.72
CA ASN A 360 2.00 -5.76 23.45
C ASN A 360 0.84 -4.93 22.87
N THR A 361 0.63 -3.72 23.38
CA THR A 361 -0.50 -2.89 22.95
C THR A 361 -0.08 -1.43 22.85
N VAL A 362 -0.46 -0.80 21.75
CA VAL A 362 -0.24 0.63 21.51
C VAL A 362 -1.54 1.33 21.11
N ASP A 363 -1.64 2.60 21.50
CA ASP A 363 -2.60 3.53 20.95
C ASP A 363 -1.95 4.31 19.80
N VAL A 364 -2.53 4.20 18.61
CA VAL A 364 -2.05 4.85 17.39
C VAL A 364 -2.99 5.99 17.04
N LYS A 365 -2.44 7.18 16.79
CA LYS A 365 -3.18 8.37 16.34
C LYS A 365 -2.50 9.00 15.14
N PHE A 366 -3.21 9.08 14.02
CA PHE A 366 -2.83 9.92 12.89
C PHE A 366 -3.65 11.20 12.92
N ASP A 367 -3.00 12.35 12.74
CA ASP A 367 -3.63 13.65 12.55
C ASP A 367 -3.11 14.26 11.25
N PHE A 368 -3.98 14.35 10.26
CA PHE A 368 -3.67 14.90 8.94
C PHE A 368 -4.31 16.27 8.78
N LYS A 369 -3.59 17.19 8.13
CA LYS A 369 -4.03 18.53 7.77
C LYS A 369 -3.47 18.89 6.39
N ALA A 370 -4.27 19.50 5.52
CA ALA A 370 -3.77 20.05 4.26
C ALA A 370 -4.64 21.19 3.75
N SER A 371 -4.01 22.20 3.15
CA SER A 371 -4.72 23.18 2.33
C SER A 371 -5.22 22.53 1.04
N CYS A 372 -6.47 22.79 0.70
CA CYS A 372 -7.19 22.27 -0.45
C CYS A 372 -7.75 23.43 -1.28
N GLN A 373 -7.87 23.19 -2.59
CA GLN A 373 -8.37 24.17 -3.55
C GLN A 373 -9.88 24.39 -3.39
N ASP A 374 -10.63 23.31 -3.17
CA ASP A 374 -12.07 23.29 -3.00
C ASP A 374 -12.51 22.10 -2.12
N ASP A 375 -13.81 22.00 -1.85
CA ASP A 375 -14.41 20.92 -1.06
C ASP A 375 -14.23 19.53 -1.69
N LEU A 376 -14.17 19.45 -3.02
CA LEU A 376 -13.99 18.19 -3.74
C LEU A 376 -12.57 17.66 -3.51
N HIS A 377 -11.57 18.54 -3.63
CA HIS A 377 -10.17 18.25 -3.32
C HIS A 377 -10.01 17.87 -1.84
N ALA A 378 -10.67 18.58 -0.92
CA ALA A 378 -10.67 18.24 0.51
C ALA A 378 -11.17 16.81 0.78
N ARG A 379 -12.31 16.43 0.18
CA ARG A 379 -12.86 15.07 0.31
C ARG A 379 -11.94 14.02 -0.31
N PHE A 380 -11.38 14.30 -1.48
CA PHE A 380 -10.44 13.39 -2.16
C PHE A 380 -9.20 13.11 -1.31
N VAL A 381 -8.58 14.15 -0.76
CA VAL A 381 -7.39 14.03 0.11
C VAL A 381 -7.73 13.20 1.36
N CYS A 382 -8.91 13.37 1.94
CA CYS A 382 -9.32 12.57 3.09
C CYS A 382 -9.53 11.08 2.76
N ILE A 383 -10.04 10.76 1.57
CA ILE A 383 -10.11 9.38 1.10
C ILE A 383 -8.71 8.79 0.95
N GLN A 384 -7.74 9.56 0.44
CA GLN A 384 -6.34 9.11 0.34
C GLN A 384 -5.72 8.84 1.72
N TRP A 385 -5.97 9.71 2.71
CA TRP A 385 -5.52 9.47 4.09
C TRP A 385 -6.16 8.23 4.70
N ALA A 386 -7.46 8.03 4.50
CA ALA A 386 -8.18 6.85 4.95
C ALA A 386 -7.62 5.56 4.31
N GLN A 387 -7.33 5.58 3.02
CA GLN A 387 -6.69 4.48 2.30
C GLN A 387 -5.26 4.24 2.80
N PHE A 388 -4.53 5.29 3.17
CA PHE A 388 -3.21 5.18 3.74
C PHE A 388 -3.24 4.47 5.11
N VAL A 389 -4.04 4.98 6.07
CA VAL A 389 -4.08 4.39 7.43
C VAL A 389 -4.59 2.95 7.42
N SER A 390 -5.48 2.62 6.48
CA SER A 390 -5.97 1.25 6.31
C SER A 390 -4.87 0.31 5.79
N ARG A 391 -4.08 0.74 4.80
CA ARG A 391 -2.93 -0.02 4.29
C ARG A 391 -1.81 -0.12 5.32
N TRP A 392 -1.56 0.94 6.06
CA TRP A 392 -0.59 0.95 7.15
C TRP A 392 -0.97 -0.09 8.22
N LEU A 393 -2.25 -0.17 8.59
CA LEU A 393 -2.73 -1.18 9.52
C LEU A 393 -2.50 -2.60 9.00
N GLN A 394 -2.66 -2.87 7.70
CA GLN A 394 -2.35 -4.18 7.10
C GLN A 394 -0.90 -4.61 7.33
N GLY A 395 0.04 -3.66 7.34
CA GLY A 395 1.45 -3.94 7.59
C GLY A 395 1.78 -4.21 9.06
N VAL A 396 1.02 -3.60 9.98
CA VAL A 396 1.30 -3.66 11.43
C VAL A 396 0.50 -4.76 12.12
N ASP A 397 -0.77 -4.93 11.76
CA ASP A 397 -1.67 -5.94 12.31
C ASP A 397 -2.58 -6.48 11.20
N PRO A 398 -2.07 -7.44 10.39
CA PRO A 398 -2.82 -8.02 9.27
C PRO A 398 -4.13 -8.69 9.69
N LEU A 399 -4.22 -9.18 10.93
CA LEU A 399 -5.37 -9.94 11.44
C LEU A 399 -6.49 -9.02 11.95
N ALA A 400 -6.18 -7.81 12.41
CA ALA A 400 -7.18 -6.85 12.89
C ALA A 400 -8.22 -6.44 11.84
N LEU A 401 -7.89 -6.53 10.55
CA LEU A 401 -8.83 -6.23 9.46
C LEU A 401 -9.82 -7.36 9.16
N LEU A 402 -9.47 -8.59 9.51
CA LEU A 402 -10.36 -9.74 9.38
C LEU A 402 -11.34 -9.81 10.56
N ALA A 403 -10.89 -9.45 11.76
CA ALA A 403 -11.73 -9.45 12.96
C ALA A 403 -12.86 -8.42 12.94
N SER A 404 -12.74 -7.33 12.17
CA SER A 404 -13.81 -6.32 12.04
C SER A 404 -15.04 -6.77 11.23
N GLN A 405 -15.04 -8.00 10.70
CA GLN A 405 -16.22 -8.58 10.02
C GLN A 405 -17.14 -9.36 10.96
N ASP A 406 -16.70 -9.68 12.19
CA ASP A 406 -17.45 -10.54 13.11
C ASP A 406 -18.38 -9.76 14.07
N GLU A 407 -18.36 -8.42 14.07
CA GLU A 407 -19.18 -7.60 14.99
C GLU A 407 -20.60 -7.28 14.49
N TYR A 408 -21.07 -7.88 13.39
CA TYR A 408 -22.46 -7.74 12.89
C TYR A 408 -23.33 -8.98 13.12
N VAL A 409 -23.05 -9.77 14.15
CA VAL A 409 -23.96 -10.83 14.61
C VAL A 409 -24.14 -10.73 16.13
N LEU A 410 -25.07 -9.89 16.56
CA LEU A 410 -25.88 -10.09 17.77
C LEU A 410 -27.30 -9.61 17.52
#